data_AF-A0A950B3L4-F1
#
_entry.id   AF-A0A950B3L4-F1
#
_cell.length_a   1.000
_cell.length_b   1.000
_cell.length_c   1.000
_cell.angle_alpha   90.00
_cell.angle_beta   90.00
_cell.angle_gamma   90.00
#
_symmetry.space_group_name_H-M   'P 1'
#
loop_
_entity.id
_entity.type
_entity.pdbx_description
1 polymer ?
#
loop_
_entity_poly.entity_id
_entity_poly.type
_entity_poly.pdbx_seq_one_letter_code
_entity_poly.pdbx_strand_id
1 'polypeptide(L)'
;MVDRPASRSGRANRPSISASSTIVRGLVAGLLLTASVPPFGWWILGLAGAAVLADTLVRLDSAPMRLLAGATAGLTLYAVGWFWMSEFSALGYVLAVLVEVAILAAASMTVARGRLWAVPAALVLAEYVRDHFPFGGVPLAGLPLGQVGGPLAPAARLGGQLLVVALIGGVAVAVVAAARRRFLYAATALALVIAAVVGGHLAGGTHRTGSLIAAAVQGGGTRGLRSIYSDPTQVFARQLQASTQVRTPVDLVVWPEDVIDVDRAAGSPQADAVAAVAQRLDATVVAGIVEDAGPDHFANAALAWDPDGTITA
;
A
#
# COMPACT_ATOMS: atom_id res chain seq x y z
N MET A 1 41.66 -55.43 0.81
CA MET A 1 41.32 -54.38 1.80
C MET A 1 42.40 -53.32 1.69
N VAL A 2 42.15 -52.28 0.88
CA VAL A 2 43.07 -51.16 0.66
C VAL A 2 42.27 -49.91 1.03
N ASP A 3 42.59 -49.32 2.18
CA ASP A 3 41.99 -48.08 2.64
C ASP A 3 42.46 -46.92 1.74
N ARG A 4 41.51 -46.36 0.97
CA ARG A 4 41.68 -45.06 0.32
C ARG A 4 41.32 -43.97 1.33
N PRO A 5 42.19 -42.96 1.56
CA PRO A 5 41.79 -41.83 2.38
C PRO A 5 40.72 -41.03 1.65
N ALA A 6 39.58 -40.82 2.31
CA ALA A 6 38.51 -39.97 1.85
C ALA A 6 39.04 -38.53 1.68
N SER A 7 39.14 -38.09 0.43
CA SER A 7 39.38 -36.69 0.09
C SER A 7 38.23 -35.85 0.65
N ARG A 8 38.49 -35.09 1.73
CA ARG A 8 37.66 -33.96 2.13
C ARG A 8 37.70 -32.94 1.00
N SER A 9 36.75 -33.05 0.08
CA SER A 9 36.51 -32.04 -0.95
C SER A 9 36.14 -30.73 -0.24
N GLY A 10 37.00 -29.74 -0.40
CA GLY A 10 36.81 -28.42 0.21
C GLY A 10 35.45 -27.85 -0.15
N ARG A 11 34.70 -27.42 0.85
CA ARG A 11 33.71 -26.36 0.66
C ARG A 11 34.49 -25.17 0.12
N ALA A 12 34.47 -24.99 -1.20
CA ALA A 12 35.03 -23.82 -1.85
C ALA A 12 34.47 -22.59 -1.10
N ASN A 13 35.39 -21.83 -0.51
CA ASN A 13 35.12 -20.65 0.30
C ASN A 13 34.55 -19.56 -0.62
N ARG A 14 33.28 -19.68 -0.98
CA ARG A 14 32.60 -18.69 -1.82
C ARG A 14 32.41 -17.45 -0.96
N PRO A 15 32.91 -16.28 -1.38
CA PRO A 15 32.89 -15.10 -0.53
C PRO A 15 31.46 -14.77 -0.12
N SER A 16 31.19 -14.81 1.20
CA SER A 16 30.01 -14.20 1.80
C SER A 16 30.23 -12.70 1.89
N ILE A 17 29.20 -11.91 1.62
CA ILE A 17 29.26 -10.45 1.78
C ILE A 17 29.47 -10.08 3.26
N SER A 18 30.22 -9.01 3.52
CA SER A 18 30.47 -8.51 4.88
C SER A 18 29.21 -7.90 5.51
N ALA A 19 29.25 -7.65 6.83
CA ALA A 19 28.20 -6.93 7.54
C ALA A 19 27.99 -5.51 6.99
N SER A 20 29.08 -4.76 6.80
CA SER A 20 29.03 -3.41 6.21
C SER A 20 28.41 -3.41 4.81
N SER A 21 28.82 -4.35 3.95
CA SER A 21 28.24 -4.50 2.61
C SER A 21 26.76 -4.86 2.69
N THR A 22 26.36 -5.72 3.61
CA THR A 22 24.97 -6.12 3.81
C THR A 22 24.11 -4.93 4.22
N ILE A 23 24.58 -4.11 5.16
CA ILE A 23 23.91 -2.89 5.61
C ILE A 23 23.74 -1.92 4.43
N VAL A 24 24.82 -1.60 3.72
CA VAL A 24 24.77 -0.66 2.58
C VAL A 24 23.80 -1.14 1.50
N ARG A 25 23.87 -2.43 1.13
CA ARG A 25 22.98 -2.99 0.10
C ARG A 25 21.53 -3.04 0.55
N GLY A 26 21.28 -3.32 1.83
CA GLY A 26 19.95 -3.26 2.42
C GLY A 26 19.38 -1.85 2.39
N LEU A 27 20.14 -0.85 2.86
CA LEU A 27 19.74 0.57 2.79
C LEU A 27 19.45 1.02 1.36
N VAL A 28 20.30 0.66 0.39
CA VAL A 28 20.07 0.98 -1.03
C VAL A 28 18.81 0.30 -1.56
N ALA A 29 18.61 -0.98 -1.23
CA ALA A 29 17.39 -1.68 -1.64
C ALA A 29 16.14 -1.01 -1.09
N GLY A 30 16.14 -0.66 0.20
CA GLY A 30 15.01 0.00 0.84
C GLY A 30 14.73 1.39 0.27
N LEU A 31 15.75 2.22 0.04
CA LEU A 31 15.59 3.54 -0.61
C LEU A 31 14.99 3.43 -2.02
N LEU A 32 15.41 2.43 -2.81
CA LEU A 32 14.86 2.16 -4.13
C LEU A 32 13.39 1.71 -4.06
N LEU A 33 13.04 0.90 -3.05
CA LEU A 33 11.65 0.53 -2.77
C LEU A 33 10.82 1.75 -2.35
N THR A 34 11.34 2.60 -1.46
CA THR A 34 10.71 3.86 -1.04
C THR A 34 10.42 4.76 -2.24
N ALA A 35 11.38 4.91 -3.15
CA ALA A 35 11.23 5.76 -4.31
C ALA A 35 10.14 5.27 -5.28
N SER A 36 9.69 4.01 -5.16
CA SER A 36 8.58 3.49 -5.94
C SER A 36 7.21 3.81 -5.37
N VAL A 37 7.08 3.96 -4.05
CA VAL A 37 5.79 4.23 -3.40
C VAL A 37 5.43 5.73 -3.48
N PRO A 38 4.15 6.10 -3.31
CA PRO A 38 3.76 7.50 -3.23
C PRO A 38 4.52 8.26 -2.14
N PRO A 39 4.83 9.56 -2.34
CA PRO A 39 4.42 10.40 -3.47
C PRO A 39 5.32 10.29 -4.72
N PHE A 40 6.43 9.55 -4.67
CA PHE A 40 7.42 9.51 -5.75
C PHE A 40 6.93 8.70 -6.97
N GLY A 41 6.42 7.49 -6.74
CA GLY A 41 5.77 6.68 -7.78
C GLY A 41 6.70 6.11 -8.86
N TRP A 42 8.03 6.10 -8.67
CA TRP A 42 8.99 5.61 -9.67
C TRP A 42 9.06 4.07 -9.66
N TRP A 43 8.03 3.44 -10.21
CA TRP A 43 7.78 1.98 -10.13
C TRP A 43 8.98 1.10 -10.49
N ILE A 44 9.82 1.54 -11.45
CA ILE A 44 10.99 0.76 -11.90
C ILE A 44 12.04 0.61 -10.80
N LEU A 45 12.17 1.61 -9.91
CA LEU A 45 13.09 1.56 -8.79
C LEU A 45 12.63 0.54 -7.74
N GLY A 46 11.32 0.30 -7.61
CA GLY A 46 10.80 -0.75 -6.74
C GLY A 46 11.26 -2.13 -7.20
N LEU A 47 11.23 -2.38 -8.52
CA LEU A 47 11.75 -3.62 -9.12
C LEU A 47 13.27 -3.75 -8.93
N ALA A 48 14.01 -2.64 -9.08
CA ALA A 48 15.45 -2.60 -8.85
C ALA A 48 15.80 -2.86 -7.37
N GLY A 49 15.09 -2.23 -6.43
CA GLY A 49 15.27 -2.42 -4.99
C GLY A 49 15.00 -3.86 -4.57
N ALA A 50 13.92 -4.46 -5.07
CA ALA A 50 13.63 -5.87 -4.86
C ALA A 50 14.74 -6.78 -5.41
N ALA A 51 15.30 -6.48 -6.59
CA ALA A 51 16.42 -7.23 -7.16
C ALA A 51 17.71 -7.10 -6.32
N VAL A 52 18.02 -5.91 -5.79
CA VAL A 52 19.17 -5.68 -4.89
C VAL A 52 19.00 -6.47 -3.59
N LEU A 53 17.81 -6.44 -2.99
CA LEU A 53 17.51 -7.22 -1.79
C LEU A 53 17.61 -8.72 -2.08
N ALA A 54 17.01 -9.20 -3.18
CA ALA A 54 17.05 -10.59 -3.60
C ALA A 54 18.49 -11.10 -3.77
N ASP A 55 19.32 -10.37 -4.53
CA ASP A 55 20.73 -10.75 -4.74
C ASP A 55 21.53 -10.75 -3.43
N THR A 56 21.22 -9.84 -2.51
CA THR A 56 21.81 -9.79 -1.16
C THR A 56 21.45 -11.02 -0.35
N LEU A 57 20.16 -11.32 -0.20
CA LEU A 57 19.68 -12.44 0.62
C LEU A 57 20.24 -13.78 0.15
N VAL A 58 20.24 -14.05 -1.15
CA VAL A 58 20.71 -15.35 -1.67
C VAL A 58 22.24 -15.51 -1.65
N ARG A 59 23.00 -14.48 -1.26
CA ARG A 59 24.47 -14.53 -1.02
C ARG A 59 24.84 -14.69 0.46
N LEU A 60 23.86 -14.72 1.36
CA LEU A 60 24.07 -14.79 2.80
C LEU A 60 23.79 -16.18 3.34
N ASP A 61 24.79 -16.78 4.00
CA ASP A 61 24.65 -18.08 4.67
C ASP A 61 23.92 -17.97 6.00
N SER A 62 24.19 -16.92 6.78
CA SER A 62 23.71 -16.78 8.14
C SER A 62 22.34 -16.09 8.23
N ALA A 63 21.44 -16.66 9.05
CA ALA A 63 20.12 -16.08 9.29
C ALA A 63 20.18 -14.68 9.93
N PRO A 64 21.08 -14.40 10.90
CA PRO A 64 21.23 -13.03 11.43
C PRO A 64 21.62 -11.99 10.38
N MET A 65 22.42 -12.36 9.39
CA MET A 65 22.77 -11.42 8.32
C MET A 65 21.61 -11.17 7.36
N ARG A 66 20.75 -12.17 7.12
CA ARG A 66 19.51 -11.99 6.35
C ARG A 66 18.51 -11.13 7.10
N LEU A 67 18.42 -11.30 8.42
CA LEU A 67 17.66 -10.41 9.30
C LEU A 67 18.19 -8.99 9.17
N LEU A 68 19.51 -8.77 9.25
CA LEU A 68 20.12 -7.45 9.10
C LEU A 68 19.85 -6.82 7.72
N ALA A 69 19.92 -7.61 6.65
CA ALA A 69 19.61 -7.16 5.29
C ALA A 69 18.16 -6.69 5.16
N GLY A 70 17.22 -7.51 5.67
CA GLY A 70 15.80 -7.15 5.69
C GLY A 70 15.49 -5.97 6.60
N ALA A 71 16.16 -5.87 7.75
CA ALA A 71 15.98 -4.77 8.70
C ALA A 71 16.46 -3.43 8.13
N THR A 72 17.61 -3.40 7.46
CA THR A 72 18.15 -2.17 6.84
C THR A 72 17.37 -1.74 5.60
N ALA A 73 16.86 -2.69 4.81
CA ALA A 73 15.92 -2.40 3.74
C ALA A 73 14.58 -1.88 4.28
N GLY A 74 14.02 -2.55 5.29
CA GLY A 74 12.79 -2.12 5.95
C GLY A 74 12.94 -0.75 6.59
N LEU A 75 14.10 -0.42 7.16
CA LEU A 75 14.33 0.83 7.85
C LEU A 75 14.14 2.02 6.90
N THR A 76 14.75 1.97 5.72
CA THR A 76 14.63 3.06 4.75
C THR A 76 13.28 3.06 4.03
N LEU A 77 12.70 1.88 3.77
CA LEU A 77 11.35 1.76 3.24
C LEU A 77 10.31 2.41 4.16
N TYR A 78 10.27 1.96 5.41
CA TYR A 78 9.20 2.32 6.34
C TYR A 78 9.46 3.63 7.07
N ALA A 79 10.69 3.98 7.44
CA ALA A 79 10.94 5.30 8.05
C ALA A 79 10.52 6.44 7.10
N VAL A 80 10.86 6.33 5.81
CA VAL A 80 10.46 7.37 4.85
C VAL A 80 8.98 7.21 4.47
N GLY A 81 8.52 5.99 4.17
CA GLY A 81 7.14 5.74 3.75
C GLY A 81 6.08 6.06 4.81
N TRP A 82 6.45 6.00 6.09
CA TRP A 82 5.55 6.29 7.22
C TRP A 82 5.84 7.64 7.89
N PHE A 83 6.71 8.47 7.32
CA PHE A 83 7.12 9.73 7.96
C PHE A 83 5.93 10.64 8.30
N TRP A 84 4.87 10.61 7.49
CA TRP A 84 3.61 11.34 7.72
C TRP A 84 2.97 11.02 9.09
N MET A 85 3.17 9.81 9.63
CA MET A 85 2.62 9.41 10.94
C MET A 85 3.20 10.25 12.08
N SER A 86 4.38 10.85 11.87
CA SER A 86 5.03 11.72 12.86
C SER A 86 4.22 12.98 13.18
N GLU A 87 3.33 13.42 12.27
CA GLU A 87 2.41 14.55 12.48
C GLU A 87 1.34 14.23 13.53
N PHE A 88 1.00 12.95 13.70
CA PHE A 88 0.04 12.48 14.71
C PHE A 88 0.73 12.14 16.02
N SER A 89 1.81 11.34 15.95
CA SER A 89 2.56 10.89 17.12
C SER A 89 3.98 10.48 16.74
N ALA A 90 4.97 11.22 17.23
CA ALA A 90 6.38 10.89 17.00
C ALA A 90 6.76 9.51 17.58
N LEU A 91 6.31 9.19 18.81
CA LEU A 91 6.55 7.88 19.41
C LEU A 91 5.82 6.77 18.66
N GLY A 92 4.57 7.00 18.28
CA GLY A 92 3.77 6.05 17.50
C GLY A 92 4.43 5.72 16.16
N TYR A 93 4.93 6.73 15.45
CA TYR A 93 5.70 6.58 14.22
C TYR A 93 6.93 5.69 14.41
N VAL A 94 7.75 5.96 15.43
CA VAL A 94 8.94 5.13 15.70
C VAL A 94 8.56 3.68 15.98
N LEU A 95 7.55 3.45 16.82
CA LEU A 95 7.10 2.10 17.15
C LEU A 95 6.53 1.36 15.93
N ALA A 96 5.73 2.04 15.10
CA ALA A 96 5.19 1.46 13.87
C ALA A 96 6.32 1.06 12.92
N VAL A 97 7.27 1.96 12.65
CA VAL A 97 8.45 1.66 11.82
C VAL A 97 9.21 0.44 12.34
N LEU A 98 9.44 0.34 13.66
CA LEU A 98 10.14 -0.80 14.24
C LEU A 98 9.40 -2.13 14.01
N VAL A 99 8.07 -2.14 14.13
CA VAL A 99 7.23 -3.32 13.85
C VAL A 99 7.32 -3.70 12.37
N GLU A 100 7.14 -2.74 11.47
CA GLU A 100 7.19 -2.97 10.02
C GLU A 100 8.57 -3.48 9.56
N VAL A 101 9.64 -2.89 10.12
CA VAL A 101 11.03 -3.34 9.94
C VAL A 101 11.21 -4.77 10.39
N ALA A 102 10.69 -5.12 11.58
CA ALA A 102 10.82 -6.46 12.14
C ALA A 102 10.12 -7.51 11.25
N ILE A 103 8.95 -7.19 10.68
CA ILE A 103 8.22 -8.09 9.78
C ILE A 103 9.05 -8.39 8.52
N LEU A 104 9.56 -7.37 7.83
CA LEU A 104 10.39 -7.58 6.64
C LEU A 104 11.71 -8.29 6.96
N ALA A 105 12.33 -7.96 8.10
CA ALA A 105 13.54 -8.61 8.59
C ALA A 105 13.32 -10.11 8.88
N ALA A 106 12.24 -10.45 9.57
CA ALA A 106 11.88 -11.83 9.88
C ALA A 106 11.58 -12.63 8.60
N ALA A 107 10.79 -12.08 7.69
CA ALA A 107 10.50 -12.70 6.41
C ALA A 107 11.77 -12.95 5.58
N SER A 108 12.71 -12.00 5.60
CA SER A 108 14.01 -12.12 4.91
C SER A 108 14.86 -13.30 5.39
N MET A 109 14.70 -13.74 6.64
CA MET A 109 15.43 -14.91 7.17
C MET A 109 15.08 -16.21 6.45
N THR A 110 13.88 -16.31 5.88
CA THR A 110 13.34 -17.50 5.20
C THR A 110 14.01 -17.76 3.84
N VAL A 111 14.66 -16.75 3.26
CA VAL A 111 15.36 -16.84 1.98
C VAL A 111 16.72 -17.49 2.17
N ALA A 112 16.77 -18.82 2.27
CA ALA A 112 18.06 -19.51 2.41
C ALA A 112 18.97 -19.29 1.19
N ARG A 113 20.29 -19.39 1.40
CA ARG A 113 21.30 -19.14 0.36
C ARG A 113 20.99 -19.89 -0.94
N GLY A 114 21.07 -19.17 -2.06
CA GLY A 114 20.82 -19.72 -3.40
C GLY A 114 19.37 -20.04 -3.74
N ARG A 115 18.43 -19.98 -2.78
CA ARG A 115 17.00 -20.26 -3.00
C ARG A 115 16.27 -19.01 -3.51
N LEU A 116 16.53 -18.64 -4.75
CA LEU A 116 16.00 -17.38 -5.31
C LEU A 116 14.46 -17.35 -5.39
N TRP A 117 13.81 -18.50 -5.60
CA TRP A 117 12.34 -18.62 -5.53
C TRP A 117 11.74 -18.40 -4.13
N ALA A 118 12.55 -18.41 -3.07
CA ALA A 118 12.07 -18.06 -1.74
C ALA A 118 11.84 -16.53 -1.59
N VAL A 119 12.41 -15.70 -2.48
CA VAL A 119 12.26 -14.25 -2.41
C VAL A 119 10.80 -13.80 -2.61
N PRO A 120 10.08 -14.17 -3.70
CA PRO A 120 8.67 -13.86 -3.83
C PRO A 120 7.85 -14.29 -2.61
N ALA A 121 8.07 -15.51 -2.12
CA ALA A 121 7.35 -16.04 -0.96
C ALA A 121 7.63 -15.23 0.32
N ALA A 122 8.87 -14.81 0.54
CA ALA A 122 9.24 -13.98 1.68
C ALA A 122 8.59 -12.58 1.61
N LEU A 123 8.58 -11.96 0.42
CA LEU A 123 7.94 -10.66 0.25
C LEU A 123 6.42 -10.75 0.46
N VAL A 124 5.78 -11.80 -0.10
CA VAL A 124 4.35 -12.07 0.13
C VAL A 124 4.06 -12.34 1.60
N LEU A 125 4.89 -13.12 2.29
CA LEU A 125 4.73 -13.37 3.71
C LEU A 125 4.84 -12.09 4.53
N ALA A 126 5.80 -11.21 4.22
CA ALA A 126 5.93 -9.92 4.87
C ALA A 126 4.66 -9.09 4.67
N GLU A 127 4.20 -8.94 3.42
CA GLU A 127 3.01 -8.12 3.12
C GLU A 127 1.74 -8.72 3.73
N TYR A 128 1.56 -10.03 3.67
CA TYR A 128 0.42 -10.71 4.29
C TYR A 128 0.36 -10.49 5.79
N VAL A 129 1.49 -10.54 6.49
CA VAL A 129 1.52 -10.26 7.93
C VAL A 129 1.14 -8.80 8.20
N ARG A 130 1.64 -7.85 7.41
CA ARG A 130 1.32 -6.42 7.53
C ARG A 130 -0.15 -6.12 7.24
N ASP A 131 -0.76 -6.88 6.33
CA ASP A 131 -2.19 -6.82 5.99
C ASP A 131 -3.12 -7.30 7.11
N HIS A 132 -2.60 -7.99 8.14
CA HIS A 132 -3.43 -8.58 9.21
C HIS A 132 -2.96 -8.23 10.62
N PHE A 133 -1.72 -7.78 10.78
CA PHE A 133 -1.10 -7.52 12.07
C PHE A 133 -0.14 -6.31 12.01
N PRO A 134 -0.18 -5.43 13.02
CA PRO A 134 -1.08 -5.42 14.18
C PRO A 134 -2.48 -4.90 13.84
N PHE A 135 -3.45 -5.10 14.75
CA PHE A 135 -4.79 -4.47 14.70
C PHE A 135 -5.63 -4.79 13.44
N GLY A 136 -5.48 -5.98 12.85
CA GLY A 136 -6.18 -6.32 11.61
C GLY A 136 -5.49 -5.81 10.34
N GLY A 137 -4.31 -5.19 10.48
CA GLY A 137 -3.44 -4.78 9.39
C GLY A 137 -3.39 -3.28 9.18
N VAL A 138 -2.19 -2.78 8.89
CA VAL A 138 -1.99 -1.38 8.49
C VAL A 138 -0.97 -1.33 7.34
N PRO A 139 -1.29 -1.85 6.14
CA PRO A 139 -0.34 -2.01 5.03
C PRO A 139 -0.05 -0.71 4.28
N LEU A 140 0.12 0.40 5.00
CA LEU A 140 0.50 1.68 4.44
C LEU A 140 1.96 1.64 3.98
N ALA A 141 2.27 2.41 2.93
CA ALA A 141 3.56 2.33 2.22
C ALA A 141 3.95 0.89 1.78
N GLY A 142 2.94 0.08 1.40
CA GLY A 142 3.09 -1.27 0.88
C GLY A 142 3.94 -1.37 -0.39
N LEU A 143 4.63 -2.50 -0.57
CA LEU A 143 5.26 -2.85 -1.85
C LEU A 143 4.31 -2.81 -3.06
N PRO A 144 3.03 -3.24 -2.98
CA PRO A 144 2.13 -3.22 -4.14
C PRO A 144 1.78 -1.79 -4.58
N LEU A 145 1.78 -0.81 -3.66
CA LEU A 145 1.57 0.60 -4.00
C LEU A 145 2.64 1.12 -4.96
N GLY A 146 3.86 0.59 -4.87
CA GLY A 146 4.96 0.93 -5.77
C GLY A 146 4.74 0.50 -7.23
N GLN A 147 3.68 -0.26 -7.52
CA GLN A 147 3.32 -0.72 -8.87
C GLN A 147 1.99 -0.17 -9.36
N VAL A 148 1.30 0.72 -8.64
CA VAL A 148 -0.01 1.26 -9.05
C VAL A 148 0.05 1.91 -10.44
N GLY A 149 1.12 2.65 -10.76
CA GLY A 149 1.39 3.20 -12.09
C GLY A 149 2.30 2.32 -12.97
N GLY A 150 2.61 1.10 -12.52
CA GLY A 150 3.57 0.19 -13.13
C GLY A 150 2.93 -0.93 -13.94
N PRO A 151 3.73 -1.70 -14.69
CA PRO A 151 3.24 -2.76 -15.57
C PRO A 151 2.67 -3.97 -14.81
N LEU A 152 2.92 -4.08 -13.50
CA LEU A 152 2.42 -5.18 -12.68
C LEU A 152 1.01 -4.93 -12.13
N ALA A 153 0.49 -3.69 -12.17
CA ALA A 153 -0.83 -3.34 -11.65
C ALA A 153 -1.99 -4.21 -12.18
N PRO A 154 -2.05 -4.55 -13.49
CA PRO A 154 -3.15 -5.34 -14.04
C PRO A 154 -3.31 -6.71 -13.38
N ALA A 155 -2.22 -7.31 -12.88
CA ALA A 155 -2.26 -8.59 -12.20
C ALA A 155 -3.05 -8.56 -10.88
N ALA A 156 -3.28 -7.38 -10.29
CA ALA A 156 -4.12 -7.23 -9.10
C ALA A 156 -5.55 -7.77 -9.32
N ARG A 157 -6.04 -7.80 -10.57
CA ARG A 157 -7.35 -8.40 -10.91
C ARG A 157 -7.43 -9.91 -10.70
N LEU A 158 -6.28 -10.60 -10.73
CA LEU A 158 -6.23 -12.06 -10.59
C LEU A 158 -6.06 -12.51 -9.14
N GLY A 159 -5.27 -11.76 -8.36
CA GLY A 159 -4.87 -12.20 -7.02
C GLY A 159 -4.62 -11.07 -6.03
N GLY A 160 -5.22 -9.90 -6.29
CA GLY A 160 -5.10 -8.73 -5.44
C GLY A 160 -3.66 -8.24 -5.30
N GLN A 161 -3.43 -7.49 -4.22
CA GLN A 161 -2.13 -6.88 -3.95
C GLN A 161 -1.01 -7.89 -3.70
N LEU A 162 -1.32 -9.04 -3.08
CA LEU A 162 -0.32 -10.07 -2.77
C LEU A 162 0.26 -10.71 -4.03
N LEU A 163 -0.54 -10.88 -5.09
CA LEU A 163 -0.01 -11.32 -6.38
C LEU A 163 0.94 -10.27 -6.96
N VAL A 164 0.63 -8.98 -6.87
CA VAL A 164 1.54 -7.90 -7.32
C VAL A 164 2.88 -8.00 -6.57
N VAL A 165 2.87 -8.21 -5.25
CA VAL A 165 4.09 -8.42 -4.45
C VAL A 165 4.86 -9.66 -4.91
N ALA A 166 4.16 -10.77 -5.18
CA ALA A 166 4.78 -11.97 -5.72
C ALA A 166 5.47 -11.70 -7.07
N LEU A 167 4.86 -10.88 -7.94
CA LEU A 167 5.43 -10.49 -9.24
C LEU A 167 6.62 -9.54 -9.10
N ILE A 168 6.62 -8.60 -8.14
CA ILE A 168 7.81 -7.80 -7.80
C ILE A 168 8.98 -8.73 -7.46
N GLY A 169 8.72 -9.72 -6.60
CA GLY A 169 9.68 -10.79 -6.31
C GLY A 169 10.08 -11.58 -7.55
N GLY A 170 9.13 -11.94 -8.43
CA GLY A 170 9.36 -12.68 -9.67
C GLY A 170 10.28 -11.93 -10.65
N VAL A 171 10.12 -10.61 -10.78
CA VAL A 171 11.04 -9.76 -11.56
C VAL A 171 12.43 -9.76 -10.92
N ALA A 172 12.51 -9.64 -9.59
CA ALA A 172 13.80 -9.75 -8.88
C ALA A 172 14.47 -11.11 -9.13
N VAL A 173 13.70 -12.20 -9.14
CA VAL A 173 14.19 -13.54 -9.52
C VAL A 173 14.75 -13.53 -10.95
N ALA A 174 14.01 -12.99 -11.92
CA ALA A 174 14.44 -12.95 -13.31
C ALA A 174 15.75 -12.16 -13.49
N VAL A 175 15.84 -10.96 -12.91
CA VAL A 175 17.01 -10.08 -12.99
C VAL A 175 18.24 -10.74 -12.35
N VAL A 176 18.10 -11.26 -11.13
CA VAL A 176 19.24 -11.87 -10.41
C VAL A 176 19.70 -13.16 -11.09
N ALA A 177 18.78 -13.96 -11.62
CA ALA A 177 19.12 -15.16 -12.38
C ALA A 177 19.86 -14.81 -13.68
N ALA A 178 19.41 -13.80 -14.42
CA ALA A 178 20.06 -13.32 -15.65
C ALA A 178 21.47 -12.78 -15.37
N ALA A 179 21.63 -11.97 -14.32
CA ALA A 179 22.94 -11.46 -13.90
C ALA A 179 23.93 -12.58 -13.52
N ARG A 180 23.41 -13.73 -13.07
CA ARG A 180 24.19 -14.94 -12.77
C ARG A 180 24.29 -15.92 -13.94
N ARG A 181 23.89 -15.50 -15.15
CA ARG A 181 23.89 -16.29 -16.39
C ARG A 181 23.05 -17.57 -16.32
N ARG A 182 22.03 -17.62 -15.45
CA ARG A 182 21.05 -18.70 -15.35
C ARG A 182 19.84 -18.39 -16.25
N PHE A 183 20.07 -18.31 -17.56
CA PHE A 183 19.09 -17.75 -18.50
C PHE A 183 17.76 -18.50 -18.55
N LEU A 184 17.75 -19.83 -18.51
CA LEU A 184 16.51 -20.61 -18.46
C LEU A 184 15.69 -20.26 -17.21
N TYR A 185 16.35 -20.15 -16.06
CA TYR A 185 15.71 -19.80 -14.80
C TYR A 185 15.14 -18.38 -14.83
N ALA A 186 15.87 -17.43 -15.44
CA ALA A 186 15.42 -16.07 -15.64
C ALA A 186 14.22 -15.99 -16.59
N ALA A 187 14.27 -16.72 -17.72
CA ALA A 187 13.21 -16.79 -18.70
C ALA A 187 11.92 -17.38 -18.11
N THR A 188 12.03 -18.45 -17.29
CA THR A 188 10.86 -19.01 -16.59
C THR A 188 10.23 -17.98 -15.65
N ALA A 189 11.02 -17.27 -14.85
CA ALA A 189 10.49 -16.24 -13.95
C ALA A 189 9.83 -15.09 -14.71
N LEU A 190 10.46 -14.61 -15.79
CA LEU A 190 9.90 -13.56 -16.62
C LEU A 190 8.62 -14.01 -17.33
N ALA A 191 8.57 -15.25 -17.83
CA ALA A 191 7.38 -15.81 -18.47
C ALA A 191 6.19 -15.87 -17.51
N LEU A 192 6.41 -16.27 -16.25
CA LEU A 192 5.34 -16.27 -15.23
C LEU A 192 4.85 -14.85 -14.92
N VAL A 193 5.76 -13.88 -14.83
CA VAL A 193 5.39 -12.46 -14.64
C VAL A 193 4.55 -11.95 -15.80
N ILE A 194 5.01 -12.18 -17.04
CA ILE A 194 4.28 -11.76 -18.25
C ILE A 194 2.92 -12.45 -18.32
N ALA A 195 2.85 -13.76 -18.05
CA ALA A 195 1.60 -14.51 -18.06
C ALA A 195 0.58 -13.95 -17.06
N ALA A 196 1.01 -13.57 -15.85
CA ALA A 196 0.12 -12.97 -14.86
C ALA A 196 -0.36 -11.57 -15.25
N VAL A 197 0.53 -10.73 -15.82
CA VAL A 197 0.15 -9.39 -16.30
C VAL A 197 -0.81 -9.47 -17.48
N VAL A 198 -0.51 -10.30 -18.47
CA VAL A 198 -1.38 -10.56 -19.63
C VAL A 198 -2.71 -11.13 -19.15
N GLY A 199 -2.69 -12.12 -18.26
CA GLY A 199 -3.88 -12.67 -17.63
C GLY A 199 -4.72 -11.60 -16.93
N GLY A 200 -4.11 -10.65 -16.21
CA GLY A 200 -4.80 -9.54 -15.57
C GLY A 200 -5.45 -8.56 -16.56
N HIS A 201 -4.85 -8.36 -17.73
CA HIS A 201 -5.51 -7.62 -18.82
C HIS A 201 -6.67 -8.39 -19.45
N LEU A 202 -6.52 -9.71 -19.62
CA LEU A 202 -7.49 -10.59 -20.28
C LEU A 202 -8.64 -11.04 -19.37
N ALA A 203 -8.49 -10.98 -18.05
CA ALA A 203 -9.48 -11.44 -17.06
C ALA A 203 -10.84 -10.72 -17.14
N GLY A 204 -11.01 -9.78 -18.05
CA GLY A 204 -12.20 -8.96 -18.18
C GLY A 204 -12.17 -7.86 -17.13
N GLY A 205 -12.07 -6.61 -17.60
CA GLY A 205 -12.28 -5.45 -16.75
C GLY A 205 -13.76 -5.08 -16.68
N THR A 206 -14.09 -4.13 -15.81
CA THR A 206 -15.35 -3.39 -15.84
C THR A 206 -15.67 -2.96 -17.27
N HIS A 207 -16.90 -3.23 -17.72
CA HIS A 207 -17.40 -2.70 -18.97
C HIS A 207 -18.15 -1.41 -18.68
N ARG A 208 -18.05 -0.43 -19.60
CA ARG A 208 -18.78 0.83 -19.47
C ARG A 208 -20.27 0.54 -19.63
N THR A 209 -21.04 0.70 -18.55
CA THR A 209 -22.51 0.58 -18.55
C THR A 209 -23.20 1.92 -18.77
N GLY A 210 -22.50 3.03 -18.54
CA GLY A 210 -23.03 4.39 -18.69
C GLY A 210 -21.98 5.45 -18.36
N SER A 211 -22.45 6.68 -18.15
CA SER A 211 -21.65 7.80 -17.65
C SER A 211 -22.49 8.66 -16.70
N LEU A 212 -21.87 9.12 -15.63
CA LEU A 212 -22.42 10.10 -14.68
C LEU A 212 -21.52 11.33 -14.68
N ILE A 213 -22.11 12.51 -14.62
CA ILE A 213 -21.43 13.78 -14.33
C ILE A 213 -21.40 13.91 -12.81
N ALA A 214 -20.23 13.73 -12.21
CA ALA A 214 -20.05 13.82 -10.76
C ALA A 214 -19.28 15.09 -10.35
N ALA A 215 -19.67 15.70 -9.24
CA ALA A 215 -18.96 16.78 -8.58
C ALA A 215 -18.46 16.33 -7.20
N ALA A 216 -17.13 16.27 -7.02
CA ALA A 216 -16.53 16.15 -5.69
C ALA A 216 -16.33 17.56 -5.11
N VAL A 217 -17.03 17.87 -4.03
CA VAL A 217 -17.02 19.21 -3.43
C VAL A 217 -16.10 19.22 -2.22
N GLN A 218 -15.19 20.17 -2.11
CA GLN A 218 -14.30 20.27 -0.95
C GLN A 218 -14.34 21.70 -0.39
N GLY A 219 -14.98 21.87 0.77
CA GLY A 219 -15.09 23.15 1.48
C GLY A 219 -13.75 23.72 1.93
N GLY A 220 -12.74 22.85 2.07
CA GLY A 220 -11.38 23.25 2.44
C GLY A 220 -11.25 23.70 3.89
N GLY A 221 -10.16 24.38 4.20
CA GLY A 221 -9.81 24.83 5.55
C GLY A 221 -8.33 24.65 5.86
N THR A 222 -7.92 25.11 7.03
CA THR A 222 -6.56 24.90 7.53
C THR A 222 -6.34 23.42 7.80
N ARG A 223 -5.33 22.82 7.17
CA ARG A 223 -4.93 21.43 7.40
C ARG A 223 -4.17 21.29 8.71
N GLY A 224 -4.17 20.07 9.29
CA GLY A 224 -3.40 19.76 10.50
C GLY A 224 -4.00 20.24 11.82
N LEU A 225 -5.26 20.69 11.81
CA LEU A 225 -6.01 20.97 13.04
C LEU A 225 -6.55 19.64 13.63
N ARG A 226 -6.56 19.54 14.95
CA ARG A 226 -7.25 18.43 15.62
C ARG A 226 -8.75 18.76 15.68
N SER A 227 -9.61 17.78 15.38
CA SER A 227 -11.06 17.97 15.35
C SER A 227 -11.62 18.53 16.66
N ILE A 228 -11.06 18.10 17.80
CA ILE A 228 -11.40 18.59 19.15
C ILE A 228 -11.18 20.11 19.36
N TYR A 229 -10.45 20.77 18.46
CA TYR A 229 -10.18 22.21 18.49
C TYR A 229 -10.81 22.96 17.30
N SER A 230 -11.59 22.27 16.46
CA SER A 230 -12.32 22.86 15.35
C SER A 230 -13.81 22.95 15.65
N ASP A 231 -14.45 23.99 15.13
CA ASP A 231 -15.90 24.16 15.17
C ASP A 231 -16.52 23.43 13.96
N PRO A 232 -17.27 22.32 14.18
CA PRO A 232 -17.85 21.53 13.09
C PRO A 232 -18.85 22.35 12.26
N THR A 233 -19.50 23.36 12.86
CA THR A 233 -20.41 24.27 12.18
C THR A 233 -19.71 25.04 11.06
N GLN A 234 -18.44 25.42 11.27
CA GLN A 234 -17.67 26.13 10.25
C GLN A 234 -17.24 25.22 9.10
N VAL A 235 -16.95 23.94 9.38
CA VAL A 235 -16.64 22.94 8.34
C VAL A 235 -17.85 22.74 7.44
N PHE A 236 -19.02 22.51 8.06
CA PHE A 236 -20.29 22.36 7.36
C PHE A 236 -20.65 23.60 6.52
N ALA A 237 -20.55 24.80 7.09
CA ALA A 237 -20.86 26.04 6.38
C ALA A 237 -19.94 26.27 5.16
N ARG A 238 -18.64 25.95 5.27
CA ARG A 238 -17.70 26.03 4.13
C ARG A 238 -18.05 25.01 3.05
N GLN A 239 -18.47 23.80 3.42
CA GLN A 239 -18.91 22.81 2.45
C GLN A 239 -20.16 23.26 1.69
N LEU A 240 -21.16 23.82 2.40
CA LEU A 240 -22.34 24.40 1.77
C LEU A 240 -21.97 25.53 0.80
N GLN A 241 -21.07 26.42 1.22
CA GLN A 241 -20.59 27.51 0.38
C GLN A 241 -19.90 26.97 -0.88
N ALA A 242 -19.02 25.98 -0.77
CA ALA A 242 -18.37 25.35 -1.91
C ALA A 242 -19.38 24.67 -2.85
N SER A 243 -20.45 24.11 -2.30
CA SER A 243 -21.53 23.46 -3.07
C SER A 243 -22.33 24.44 -3.94
N THR A 244 -22.23 25.76 -3.70
CA THR A 244 -22.85 26.78 -4.58
C THR A 244 -22.11 26.94 -5.91
N GLN A 245 -20.86 26.46 -6.00
CA GLN A 245 -20.03 26.55 -7.20
C GLN A 245 -20.24 25.38 -8.16
N VAL A 246 -21.05 24.38 -7.77
CA VAL A 246 -21.37 23.23 -8.62
C VAL A 246 -22.21 23.70 -9.80
N ARG A 247 -21.78 23.34 -11.00
CA ARG A 247 -22.47 23.66 -12.26
C ARG A 247 -23.35 22.50 -12.67
N THR A 248 -24.57 22.80 -13.11
CA THR A 248 -25.53 21.82 -13.65
C THR A 248 -25.39 21.70 -15.18
N PRO A 249 -25.81 20.57 -15.79
CA PRO A 249 -26.33 19.36 -15.13
C PRO A 249 -25.23 18.57 -14.40
N VAL A 250 -25.61 17.94 -13.29
CA VAL A 250 -24.77 17.04 -12.49
C VAL A 250 -25.67 15.90 -12.01
N ASP A 251 -25.17 14.66 -12.02
CA ASP A 251 -25.95 13.48 -11.61
C ASP A 251 -25.64 13.07 -10.16
N LEU A 252 -24.40 13.34 -9.71
CA LEU A 252 -23.90 12.96 -8.39
C LEU A 252 -23.03 14.05 -7.78
N VAL A 253 -23.28 14.38 -6.52
CA VAL A 253 -22.43 15.25 -5.70
C VAL A 253 -21.88 14.44 -4.54
N VAL A 254 -20.57 14.47 -4.33
CA VAL A 254 -19.93 13.76 -3.22
C VAL A 254 -19.26 14.77 -2.30
N TRP A 255 -19.63 14.72 -1.02
CA TRP A 255 -18.98 15.46 0.05
C TRP A 255 -17.99 14.55 0.80
N PRO A 256 -16.92 15.12 1.39
CA PRO A 256 -15.97 14.38 2.18
C PRO A 256 -16.58 13.74 3.43
N GLU A 257 -15.77 12.90 4.07
CA GLU A 257 -15.99 12.38 5.41
C GLU A 257 -16.10 13.52 6.45
N ASP A 258 -16.89 13.31 7.50
CA ASP A 258 -16.92 14.14 8.71
C ASP A 258 -17.19 15.64 8.45
N VAL A 259 -18.04 15.93 7.47
CA VAL A 259 -18.52 17.30 7.20
C VAL A 259 -19.75 17.63 8.06
N ILE A 260 -20.48 16.60 8.46
CA ILE A 260 -21.69 16.69 9.27
C ILE A 260 -21.40 15.95 10.59
N ASP A 261 -21.50 16.66 11.70
CA ASP A 261 -21.33 16.13 13.05
C ASP A 261 -22.58 16.52 13.87
N VAL A 262 -23.41 15.53 14.20
CA VAL A 262 -24.74 15.70 14.80
C VAL A 262 -25.13 14.52 15.68
N ASP A 263 -25.92 14.73 16.74
CA ASP A 263 -26.43 13.63 17.58
C ASP A 263 -27.27 12.61 16.78
N ARG A 264 -28.01 13.07 15.78
CA ARG A 264 -28.80 12.24 14.86
C ARG A 264 -28.92 12.92 13.51
N ALA A 265 -28.59 12.20 12.44
CA ALA A 265 -28.71 12.71 11.07
C ALA A 265 -30.15 13.08 10.71
N ALA A 266 -31.06 12.13 10.88
CA ALA A 266 -32.45 12.25 10.46
C ALA A 266 -33.18 13.34 11.25
N GLY A 267 -33.74 14.32 10.53
CA GLY A 267 -34.45 15.46 11.10
C GLY A 267 -33.53 16.56 11.66
N SER A 268 -32.22 16.48 11.41
CA SER A 268 -31.29 17.57 11.74
C SER A 268 -31.39 18.72 10.73
N PRO A 269 -31.10 19.97 11.14
CA PRO A 269 -30.96 21.10 10.22
C PRO A 269 -29.91 20.86 9.12
N GLN A 270 -28.87 20.09 9.42
CA GLN A 270 -27.82 19.71 8.49
C GLN A 270 -28.36 18.81 7.39
N ALA A 271 -29.16 17.80 7.74
CA ALA A 271 -29.82 16.94 6.77
C ALA A 271 -30.78 17.72 5.86
N ASP A 272 -31.56 18.65 6.42
CA ASP A 272 -32.44 19.53 5.63
C ASP A 272 -31.64 20.41 4.65
N ALA A 273 -30.49 20.92 5.08
CA ALA A 273 -29.61 21.71 4.21
C ALA A 273 -28.97 20.88 3.10
N VAL A 274 -28.62 19.61 3.35
CA VAL A 274 -28.15 18.69 2.29
C VAL A 274 -29.28 18.36 1.32
N ALA A 275 -30.48 18.09 1.82
CA ALA A 275 -31.67 17.87 0.99
C ALA A 275 -31.93 19.07 0.05
N ALA A 276 -31.80 20.30 0.55
CA ALA A 276 -31.91 21.50 -0.26
C ALA A 276 -30.80 21.62 -1.33
N VAL A 277 -29.60 21.09 -1.07
CA VAL A 277 -28.53 21.02 -2.09
C VAL A 277 -28.90 20.00 -3.18
N ALA A 278 -29.39 18.83 -2.80
CA ALA A 278 -29.82 17.79 -3.74
C ALA A 278 -30.94 18.31 -4.67
N GLN A 279 -31.97 18.90 -4.09
CA GLN A 279 -33.10 19.49 -4.82
C GLN A 279 -32.69 20.64 -5.73
N ARG A 280 -31.80 21.54 -5.28
CA ARG A 280 -31.33 22.67 -6.09
C ARG A 280 -30.55 22.19 -7.32
N LEU A 281 -29.76 21.14 -7.17
CA LEU A 281 -28.90 20.61 -8.23
C LEU A 281 -29.58 19.56 -9.09
N ASP A 282 -30.77 19.08 -8.68
CA ASP A 282 -31.49 17.95 -9.28
C ASP A 282 -30.59 16.71 -9.39
N ALA A 283 -29.89 16.39 -8.30
CA ALA A 283 -28.81 15.40 -8.28
C ALA A 283 -28.76 14.62 -6.96
N THR A 284 -28.26 13.38 -7.00
CA THR A 284 -27.98 12.61 -5.78
C THR A 284 -26.80 13.23 -5.04
N VAL A 285 -26.92 13.43 -3.73
CA VAL A 285 -25.84 13.93 -2.87
C VAL A 285 -25.44 12.83 -1.90
N VAL A 286 -24.15 12.45 -1.89
CA VAL A 286 -23.58 11.54 -0.89
C VAL A 286 -22.70 12.36 0.05
N ALA A 287 -22.97 12.32 1.35
CA ALA A 287 -22.22 13.08 2.34
C ALA A 287 -21.76 12.23 3.53
N GLY A 288 -20.52 12.47 3.95
CA GLY A 288 -19.94 11.87 5.15
C GLY A 288 -20.50 12.53 6.41
N ILE A 289 -20.90 11.68 7.35
CA ILE A 289 -21.53 12.06 8.61
C ILE A 289 -20.89 11.32 9.79
N VAL A 290 -20.77 12.02 10.91
CA VAL A 290 -20.57 11.45 12.23
C VAL A 290 -21.85 11.67 13.01
N GLU A 291 -22.43 10.59 13.53
CA GLU A 291 -23.59 10.64 14.41
C GLU A 291 -23.43 9.81 15.68
N ASP A 292 -24.09 10.23 16.76
CA ASP A 292 -24.07 9.48 18.01
C ASP A 292 -24.85 8.16 17.87
N ALA A 293 -24.21 7.07 18.27
CA ALA A 293 -24.75 5.71 18.22
C ALA A 293 -24.98 5.13 19.62
N GLY A 294 -25.06 5.99 20.64
CA GLY A 294 -25.22 5.64 22.05
C GLY A 294 -24.32 6.51 22.95
N PRO A 295 -24.39 6.33 24.28
CA PRO A 295 -23.65 7.18 25.22
C PRO A 295 -22.12 7.15 25.06
N ASP A 296 -21.58 6.02 24.60
CA ASP A 296 -20.13 5.77 24.49
C ASP A 296 -19.71 5.37 23.06
N HIS A 297 -20.59 5.58 22.07
CA HIS A 297 -20.41 5.13 20.70
C HIS A 297 -20.86 6.19 19.71
N PHE A 298 -20.13 6.30 18.61
CA PHE A 298 -20.51 7.08 17.45
C PHE A 298 -20.39 6.22 16.19
N ALA A 299 -21.15 6.57 15.17
CA ALA A 299 -21.07 6.01 13.83
C ALA A 299 -20.46 7.05 12.90
N ASN A 300 -19.49 6.62 12.10
CA ASN A 300 -18.99 7.38 10.96
C ASN A 300 -19.50 6.68 9.70
N ALA A 301 -20.32 7.37 8.92
CA ALA A 301 -21.07 6.83 7.80
C ALA A 301 -21.07 7.78 6.61
N ALA A 302 -21.53 7.29 5.46
CA ALA A 302 -21.88 8.11 4.32
C ALA A 302 -23.35 7.88 4.01
N LEU A 303 -24.13 8.97 3.99
CA LEU A 303 -25.56 8.93 3.67
C LEU A 303 -25.81 9.50 2.28
N ALA A 304 -26.84 9.00 1.59
CA ALA A 304 -27.26 9.45 0.27
C ALA A 304 -28.62 10.14 0.32
N TRP A 305 -28.72 11.29 -0.35
CA TRP A 305 -29.96 12.01 -0.62
C TRP A 305 -30.29 11.93 -2.10
N ASP A 306 -31.51 11.55 -2.43
CA ASP A 306 -32.03 11.59 -3.81
C ASP A 306 -32.32 13.03 -4.26
N PRO A 307 -32.51 13.29 -5.57
CA PRO A 307 -32.83 14.62 -6.09
C PRO A 307 -34.08 15.26 -5.46
N ASP A 308 -35.00 14.47 -4.91
CA ASP A 308 -36.18 14.97 -4.19
C ASP A 308 -35.89 15.38 -2.73
N GLY A 309 -34.65 15.17 -2.26
CA GLY A 309 -34.18 15.49 -0.91
C GLY A 309 -34.44 14.40 0.12
N THR A 310 -34.93 13.22 -0.26
CA THR A 310 -35.13 12.10 0.67
C THR A 310 -33.83 11.33 0.90
N ILE A 311 -33.61 10.87 2.14
CA ILE A 311 -32.47 10.00 2.47
C ILE A 311 -32.79 8.58 1.98
N THR A 312 -31.92 8.00 1.16
CA THR A 312 -32.17 6.71 0.51
C THR A 312 -31.19 5.59 0.86
N ALA A 313 -30.01 5.94 1.39
CA ALA A 313 -29.02 4.97 1.87
C ALA A 313 -28.13 5.57 2.96
#